data_AF-A0A673AGY8-F1
#
_entry.id   AF-A0A673AGY8-F1
#
_cell.length_a   1.000
_cell.length_b   1.000
_cell.length_c   1.000
_cell.angle_alpha   90.00
_cell.angle_beta   90.00
_cell.angle_gamma   90.00
#
_symmetry.space_group_name_H-M   'P 1'
#
loop_
_entity.id
_entity.type
_entity.pdbx_description
1 polymer ?
#
loop_
_entity_poly.entity_id
_entity_poly.type
_entity_poly.pdbx_seq_one_letter_code
_entity_poly.pdbx_strand_id
1 'polypeptide(L)'
;MPGPVAGSKSRVYADVNTLKSREYWDYEAHVPNWNNQEDYQLVRKLGRGKYSEVFEAINITNNEKVVVKILKPVKKKKIKREIKILENLRGGTNIIRLVDTVKDPVRVIKRLRLSKC
;
A
#
# COMPACT_ATOMS: atom_id res chain seq x y z
N MET A 1 39.12 16.95 8.46
CA MET A 1 37.73 17.29 8.09
C MET A 1 36.84 17.02 9.30
N PRO A 2 36.27 18.02 9.96
CA PRO A 2 35.27 17.76 11.00
C PRO A 2 34.08 17.04 10.34
N GLY A 3 33.63 15.94 10.94
CA GLY A 3 32.48 15.18 10.46
C GLY A 3 31.21 16.02 10.43
N PRO A 4 30.14 15.54 9.77
CA PRO A 4 28.89 16.28 9.69
C PRO A 4 28.42 16.73 11.07
N VAL A 5 28.20 18.04 11.22
CA VAL A 5 27.67 18.68 12.43
C VAL A 5 26.32 18.06 12.79
N ALA A 6 26.00 18.02 14.09
CA ALA A 6 24.84 17.39 14.73
C ALA A 6 23.65 17.10 13.79
N GLY A 7 23.22 15.83 13.77
CA GLY A 7 22.28 15.28 12.78
C GLY A 7 21.04 16.14 12.54
N SER A 8 20.67 16.28 11.26
CA SER A 8 19.45 16.99 10.85
C SER A 8 18.19 16.33 11.43
N LYS A 9 17.35 17.13 12.11
CA LYS A 9 16.06 16.70 12.66
C LYS A 9 14.93 17.55 12.05
N SER A 10 13.76 16.95 11.83
CA SER A 10 12.60 17.68 11.30
C SER A 10 12.17 18.80 12.25
N ARG A 11 11.79 19.97 11.70
CA ARG A 11 11.27 21.09 12.51
C ARG A 11 9.91 20.78 13.14
N VAL A 12 9.13 19.90 12.52
CA VAL A 12 7.79 19.50 12.96
C VAL A 12 7.64 17.98 12.88
N TYR A 13 6.82 17.41 13.77
CA TYR A 13 6.56 15.97 13.82
C TYR A 13 7.79 15.07 13.99
N ALA A 14 8.88 15.58 14.55
CA ALA A 14 10.15 14.88 14.56
C ALA A 14 10.13 13.54 15.33
N ASP A 15 9.32 13.48 16.40
CA ASP A 15 9.27 12.34 17.32
C ASP A 15 7.93 11.59 17.28
N VAL A 16 7.04 11.90 16.33
CA VAL A 16 5.66 11.34 16.32
C VAL A 16 5.63 9.83 16.27
N ASN A 17 6.54 9.19 15.53
CA ASN A 17 6.59 7.73 15.46
C ASN A 17 7.11 7.12 16.75
N THR A 18 7.99 7.81 17.49
CA THR A 18 8.50 7.38 18.80
C THR A 18 7.40 7.41 19.86
N LEU A 19 6.44 8.32 19.73
CA LEU A 19 5.27 8.43 20.60
C LEU A 19 4.17 7.40 20.26
N LYS A 20 4.27 6.70 19.12
CA LYS A 20 3.33 5.67 18.70
C LYS A 20 3.83 4.28 19.11
N SER A 21 2.91 3.32 19.19
CA SER A 21 3.28 1.92 19.41
C SER A 21 4.21 1.43 18.30
N ARG A 22 5.08 0.47 18.64
CA ARG A 22 6.01 -0.14 17.68
C ARG A 22 5.30 -0.66 16.43
N GLU A 23 4.11 -1.23 16.60
CA GLU A 23 3.25 -1.74 15.53
C GLU A 23 2.85 -0.68 14.49
N TYR A 24 2.89 0.61 14.83
CA TYR A 24 2.55 1.68 13.90
C TYR A 24 3.59 1.83 12.78
N TRP A 25 4.88 1.78 13.12
CA TRP A 25 5.98 2.06 12.20
C TRP A 25 6.82 0.83 11.84
N ASP A 26 6.79 -0.24 12.62
CA ASP A 26 7.49 -1.49 12.35
C ASP A 26 6.74 -2.32 11.28
N TYR A 27 6.80 -1.83 10.04
CA TYR A 27 6.18 -2.48 8.89
C TYR A 27 6.83 -3.82 8.53
N GLU A 28 8.00 -4.16 9.08
CA GLU A 28 8.63 -5.47 8.82
C GLU A 28 7.90 -6.59 9.57
N ALA A 29 7.48 -6.29 10.80
CA ALA A 29 6.65 -7.18 11.63
C ALA A 29 5.20 -7.28 11.13
N HIS A 30 4.70 -6.27 10.41
CA HIS A 30 3.31 -6.26 9.93
C HIS A 30 2.94 -7.49 9.07
N VAL A 31 1.76 -8.06 9.33
CA VAL A 31 1.20 -9.20 8.60
C VAL A 31 -0.10 -8.74 7.92
N PRO A 32 -0.07 -8.41 6.62
CA PRO A 32 -1.26 -8.03 5.89
C PRO A 32 -2.26 -9.20 5.82
N ASN A 33 -3.54 -8.89 5.92
CA ASN A 33 -4.60 -9.84 5.59
C ASN A 33 -4.68 -10.00 4.06
N TRP A 34 -4.64 -11.22 3.55
CA TRP A 34 -4.68 -11.47 2.09
C TRP A 34 -6.03 -12.07 1.73
N ASN A 35 -6.89 -11.26 1.10
CA ASN A 35 -8.20 -11.71 0.63
C ASN A 35 -8.14 -12.34 -0.77
N ASN A 36 -9.26 -12.92 -1.22
CA ASN A 36 -9.35 -13.58 -2.52
C ASN A 36 -9.30 -12.56 -3.66
N GLN A 37 -8.49 -12.85 -4.68
CA GLN A 37 -8.40 -12.04 -5.88
C GLN A 37 -9.61 -12.24 -6.80
N GLU A 38 -10.21 -13.42 -6.78
CA GLU A 38 -11.30 -13.84 -7.68
C GLU A 38 -12.56 -12.98 -7.55
N ASP A 39 -12.75 -12.33 -6.40
CA ASP A 39 -13.85 -11.39 -6.18
C ASP A 39 -13.80 -10.15 -7.11
N TYR A 40 -12.75 -10.01 -7.94
CA TYR A 40 -12.50 -8.79 -8.71
C TYR A 40 -12.13 -9.09 -10.15
N GLN A 41 -12.97 -8.60 -11.05
CA GLN A 41 -12.79 -8.73 -12.48
C GLN A 41 -12.06 -7.50 -13.03
N LEU A 42 -10.90 -7.71 -13.66
CA LEU A 42 -10.21 -6.63 -14.38
C LEU A 42 -10.99 -6.23 -15.62
N VAL A 43 -11.19 -4.93 -15.81
CA VAL A 43 -11.92 -4.37 -16.96
C VAL A 43 -10.93 -3.89 -18.01
N ARG A 44 -10.05 -2.95 -17.66
CA ARG A 44 -9.06 -2.38 -18.60
C ARG A 44 -7.82 -1.89 -17.87
N LYS A 45 -6.71 -1.84 -18.61
CA LYS A 45 -5.46 -1.25 -18.12
C LYS A 45 -5.56 0.27 -18.10
N LEU A 46 -5.22 0.88 -16.98
CA LEU A 46 -5.16 2.35 -16.82
C LEU A 46 -3.74 2.88 -17.03
N GLY A 47 -2.72 2.09 -16.69
CA GLY A 47 -1.34 2.54 -16.86
C GLY A 47 -0.30 1.53 -16.39
N ARG A 48 0.96 1.88 -16.64
CA ARG A 48 2.13 1.08 -16.28
C ARG A 48 3.18 1.98 -15.62
N GLY A 49 3.60 1.60 -14.43
CA GLY A 49 4.70 2.25 -13.71
C GLY A 49 5.95 1.37 -13.65
N LYS A 50 7.01 1.92 -13.04
CA LYS A 50 8.25 1.18 -12.76
C LYS A 50 7.98 -0.07 -11.91
N TYR A 51 7.18 0.06 -10.87
CA TYR A 51 6.95 -0.98 -9.85
C TYR A 51 5.58 -1.65 -9.91
N SER A 52 4.66 -1.17 -10.75
CA SER A 52 3.29 -1.69 -10.79
C SER A 52 2.64 -1.54 -12.16
N GLU A 53 1.55 -2.27 -12.35
CA GLU A 53 0.58 -2.07 -13.42
C GLU A 53 -0.77 -1.78 -12.78
N VAL A 54 -1.52 -0.83 -13.35
CA VAL A 54 -2.76 -0.33 -12.75
C VAL A 54 -3.91 -0.63 -13.71
N PHE A 55 -4.97 -1.18 -13.16
CA PHE A 55 -6.17 -1.61 -13.88
C PHE A 55 -7.42 -1.03 -13.22
N GLU A 56 -8.41 -0.72 -14.03
CA GLU A 56 -9.79 -0.59 -13.58
C GLU A 56 -10.37 -1.99 -13.41
N ALA A 57 -11.12 -2.21 -12.34
CA ALA A 57 -11.76 -3.47 -12.02
C ALA A 57 -13.14 -3.25 -11.40
N ILE A 58 -13.95 -4.30 -11.38
CA ILE A 58 -15.24 -4.34 -10.69
C ILE A 58 -15.15 -5.41 -9.61
N ASN A 59 -15.57 -5.05 -8.39
CA ASN A 59 -15.80 -6.04 -7.34
C ASN A 59 -17.13 -6.75 -7.65
N ILE A 60 -17.09 -8.06 -7.88
CA ILE A 60 -18.27 -8.82 -8.31
C ILE A 60 -19.27 -9.06 -7.17
N THR A 61 -18.84 -8.91 -5.92
CA THR A 61 -19.69 -9.14 -4.74
C THR A 61 -20.64 -7.98 -4.46
N ASN A 62 -20.25 -6.75 -4.80
CA ASN A 62 -21.03 -5.53 -4.54
C ASN A 62 -21.17 -4.60 -5.77
N ASN A 63 -20.66 -5.01 -6.93
CA ASN A 63 -20.66 -4.28 -8.19
C ASN A 63 -19.98 -2.89 -8.15
N GLU A 64 -19.08 -2.66 -7.19
CA GLU A 64 -18.35 -1.39 -7.09
C GLU A 64 -17.16 -1.33 -8.05
N LYS A 65 -16.97 -0.17 -8.68
CA LYS A 65 -15.78 0.13 -9.49
C LYS A 65 -14.60 0.43 -8.58
N VAL A 66 -13.50 -0.28 -8.77
CA VAL A 66 -12.26 -0.11 -8.02
C VAL A 66 -11.05 -0.02 -8.95
N VAL A 67 -9.91 0.41 -8.39
CA VAL A 67 -8.63 0.39 -9.07
C VAL A 67 -7.75 -0.70 -8.45
N VAL A 68 -7.24 -1.60 -9.29
CA VAL A 68 -6.35 -2.69 -8.89
C VAL A 68 -4.93 -2.36 -9.33
N LYS A 69 -4.05 -2.14 -8.35
CA LYS A 69 -2.61 -1.95 -8.56
C LYS A 69 -1.89 -3.28 -8.37
N ILE A 70 -1.48 -3.86 -9.48
CA ILE A 70 -0.69 -5.09 -9.53
C ILE A 70 0.78 -4.74 -9.29
N LEU A 71 1.38 -5.25 -8.22
CA LEU A 71 2.79 -5.01 -7.91
C LEU A 71 3.68 -5.97 -8.69
N LYS A 72 4.70 -5.44 -9.36
CA LYS A 72 5.76 -6.26 -9.96
C LYS A 72 6.55 -6.99 -8.88
N PRO A 73 7.32 -8.05 -9.22
CA PRO A 73 8.18 -8.73 -8.27
C PRO A 73 9.14 -7.75 -7.57
N VAL A 74 8.93 -7.53 -6.27
CA VAL A 74 9.75 -6.66 -5.43
C VAL A 74 9.93 -7.30 -4.05
N LYS A 75 10.92 -6.83 -3.28
CA LYS A 75 11.18 -7.31 -1.92
C LYS A 75 9.92 -7.17 -1.05
N LYS A 76 9.54 -8.24 -0.33
CA LYS A 76 8.35 -8.27 0.56
C LYS A 76 8.30 -7.07 1.52
N LYS A 77 9.46 -6.63 2.04
CA LYS A 77 9.62 -5.43 2.88
C LYS A 77 9.02 -4.16 2.26
N LYS A 78 9.21 -3.94 0.95
CA LYS A 78 8.65 -2.78 0.25
C LYS A 78 7.13 -2.82 0.19
N ILE A 79 6.57 -4.01 0.00
CA ILE A 79 5.13 -4.22 -0.09
C ILE A 79 4.47 -4.02 1.28
N LYS A 80 5.03 -4.60 2.33
CA LYS A 80 4.54 -4.41 3.71
C LYS A 80 4.57 -2.92 4.10
N ARG A 81 5.64 -2.20 3.72
CA ARG A 81 5.75 -0.77 3.98
C ARG A 81 4.64 0.03 3.31
N GLU A 82 4.35 -0.26 2.04
CA GLU A 82 3.30 0.45 1.29
C GLU A 82 1.90 0.18 1.88
N ILE A 83 1.59 -1.08 2.20
CA ILE A 83 0.33 -1.46 2.86
C ILE A 83 0.20 -0.73 4.19
N LYS A 84 1.23 -0.83 5.06
CA LYS A 84 1.17 -0.27 6.41
C LYS A 84 0.98 1.25 6.41
N ILE A 85 1.64 1.96 5.49
CA ILE A 85 1.46 3.41 5.33
C ILE A 85 0.03 3.72 4.90
N LEU A 86 -0.52 2.99 3.92
CA LEU A 86 -1.89 3.22 3.44
C LEU A 86 -2.95 2.90 4.49
N GLU A 87 -2.74 1.86 5.31
CA GLU A 87 -3.60 1.55 6.47
C GLU A 87 -3.56 2.66 7.51
N ASN A 88 -2.37 3.14 7.88
CA ASN A 88 -2.20 4.20 8.87
C ASN A 88 -2.81 5.55 8.42
N LEU A 89 -2.85 5.80 7.10
CA LEU A 89 -3.37 7.04 6.51
C LEU A 89 -4.84 6.92 6.05
N ARG A 90 -5.49 5.79 6.31
CA ARG A 90 -6.88 5.56 5.91
C ARG A 90 -7.80 6.59 6.58
N GLY A 91 -8.66 7.22 5.78
CA GLY A 91 -9.57 8.27 6.24
C GLY A 91 -8.95 9.67 6.28
N GLY A 92 -7.66 9.81 5.95
CA GLY A 92 -7.02 11.11 5.80
C GLY A 92 -7.57 11.90 4.60
N THR A 93 -7.72 13.21 4.77
CA THR A 93 -8.21 14.11 3.74
C THR A 93 -7.35 14.04 2.48
N ASN A 94 -7.98 13.83 1.32
CA ASN A 94 -7.31 13.72 0.01
C ASN A 94 -6.28 12.57 -0.10
N ILE A 95 -6.38 11.55 0.76
CA ILE A 95 -5.54 10.34 0.68
C ILE A 95 -6.35 9.20 0.08
N ILE A 96 -5.76 8.54 -0.92
CA ILE A 96 -6.40 7.40 -1.57
C ILE A 96 -6.60 6.25 -0.58
N ARG A 97 -7.82 5.70 -0.56
CA ARG A 97 -8.19 4.67 0.39
C ARG A 97 -7.82 3.29 -0.13
N LEU A 98 -6.98 2.58 0.63
CA LEU A 98 -6.79 1.14 0.48
C LEU A 98 -8.07 0.43 0.92
N VAL A 99 -8.73 -0.22 -0.03
CA VAL A 99 -9.96 -0.98 0.22
C VAL A 99 -9.62 -2.40 0.62
N ASP A 100 -8.63 -2.99 -0.04
CA ASP A 100 -8.29 -4.39 0.14
C ASP A 100 -6.85 -4.73 -0.33
N THR A 101 -6.32 -5.82 0.21
CA THR A 101 -5.03 -6.41 -0.10
C THR A 101 -5.22 -7.85 -0.54
N VAL A 102 -4.86 -8.15 -1.78
CA VAL A 102 -5.05 -9.51 -2.33
C VAL A 102 -3.80 -10.06 -2.96
N LYS A 103 -3.79 -11.39 -3.06
CA LYS A 103 -2.68 -12.13 -3.62
C LYS A 103 -3.23 -13.09 -4.66
N ASP A 104 -2.61 -13.08 -5.82
CA ASP A 104 -2.89 -14.09 -6.84
C ASP A 104 -2.39 -15.45 -6.31
N PRO A 105 -3.22 -16.51 -6.29
CA PRO A 105 -2.78 -17.83 -5.82
C PRO A 105 -1.83 -18.49 -6.82
N VAL A 106 -1.94 -18.17 -8.12
CA VAL A 106 -1.16 -18.78 -9.20
C VAL A 106 0.11 -17.98 -9.48
N ARG A 107 0.04 -16.65 -9.42
CA ARG A 107 1.19 -15.76 -9.65
C ARG A 107 1.66 -15.23 -8.30
N VAL A 108 2.97 -15.09 -8.04
CA VAL A 108 3.50 -14.50 -6.78
C VAL A 108 3.31 -12.97 -6.74
N ILE A 109 2.19 -12.49 -7.28
CA ILE A 109 1.86 -11.12 -7.53
C ILE A 109 0.88 -10.66 -6.44
N LYS A 110 1.24 -9.58 -5.76
CA LYS A 110 0.41 -8.94 -4.73
C LYS A 110 -0.28 -7.74 -5.36
N ARG A 111 -1.56 -7.55 -5.05
CA ARG A 111 -2.35 -6.43 -5.57
C ARG A 111 -2.88 -5.58 -4.44
N LEU A 112 -2.80 -4.27 -4.63
CA LEU A 112 -3.41 -3.28 -3.74
C LEU A 112 -4.67 -2.76 -4.42
N ARG A 113 -5.78 -2.72 -3.68
CA ARG A 113 -7.04 -2.17 -4.17
C ARG A 113 -7.24 -0.77 -3.64
N LEU A 114 -7.46 0.17 -4.55
CA LEU A 114 -7.64 1.57 -4.26
C LEU A 114 -9.04 1.97 -4.70
N SER A 115 -9.82 2.64 -3.85
CA SER A 115 -11.05 3.29 -4.30
C SER A 115 -10.68 4.56 -5.08
N LYS A 116 -11.41 4.87 -6.15
CA LYS A 116 -11.32 6.18 -6.78
C LYS A 116 -11.72 7.25 -5.74
N CYS A 117 -11.01 8.37 -5.73
CA CYS A 117 -11.46 9.58 -5.06
C CYS A 117 -12.68 10.14 -5.81
#